data_AF-A0AAU5RF11-F1
#
_entry.id   AF-A0AAU5RF11-F1
#
_cell.length_a   1.000
_cell.length_b   1.000
_cell.length_c   1.000
_cell.angle_alpha   90.00
_cell.angle_beta   90.00
_cell.angle_gamma   90.00
#
_symmetry.space_group_name_H-M   'P 1'
#
loop_
_entity.id
_entity.type
_entity.pdbx_description
1 polymer ?
#
loop_
_entity_poly.entity_id
_entity_poly.type
_entity_poly.pdbx_seq_one_letter_code
_entity_poly.pdbx_strand_id
1 'polypeptide(L)'
;MTDTNKKPGADGGDAVVSAFNAVGADYIFCSSGSEWAPVWESLARRHRDGEPAPKYLDLTHETVAVGMATGYGLVKRRPQGVLLHAAPGLLQGSMAVHGALLAGVPMVVTSSESSTYGDGPGQDPGGQWYRNLSIVGGPHNIAQPFTKWANEAASVHTLPTMITRAAELSWRAPQGPAYLNIPLEILLEEWDGREAKEIVRPGSLHSSPEEVDPVARMIREAKNPVIVTETAGREDGGFEALVAFAEAWNIPVVEPDSAVCGNFPRTHPLHAGSDIGPWMDEADLILLVNCRVPFYPPSRKPSKAKIVVIDQVPQRPHVVYQVLFADVYLEGNVANTLRQLAKRAKDLDGTAVAARRAAQEERFAAEQAAIAAAESRAEQSARAAGVDPVLVAATLRRLLDGKDGIVVDETITHSRTVKRHLKTAAPDSYFYVQGGLGQGIAVALGAKLAAEDRPVVFTVGDGAFTYNPVIPSYDAAKAYDLPVLIVVFNNRVYKSMNLNHRRFYPEGAAAETGEWLGTDLHRLPRLAQFAEPFGMHTETVDTADALAPALERALKAVAEGTTAVVDVLVTR
;
A
#
# COMPACT_ATOMS: atom_id res chain seq x y z
N MET A 1 -21.18 42.82 -9.23
CA MET A 1 -20.80 42.69 -7.81
C MET A 1 -19.29 42.75 -7.77
N THR A 2 -18.73 43.87 -7.33
CA THR A 2 -17.28 44.05 -7.17
C THR A 2 -16.85 43.30 -5.91
N ASP A 3 -16.14 42.19 -6.12
CA ASP A 3 -15.63 41.31 -5.06
C ASP A 3 -14.54 42.07 -4.28
N THR A 4 -14.82 42.45 -3.04
CA THR A 4 -13.96 43.30 -2.21
C THR A 4 -12.86 42.51 -1.46
N ASN A 5 -12.56 41.29 -1.90
CA ASN A 5 -11.64 40.37 -1.23
C ASN A 5 -10.34 40.08 -2.01
N LYS A 6 -9.93 40.96 -2.93
CA LYS A 6 -8.61 40.82 -3.57
C LYS A 6 -7.50 40.95 -2.51
N LYS A 7 -6.86 39.83 -2.15
CA LYS A 7 -5.59 39.82 -1.41
C LYS A 7 -4.50 40.34 -2.36
N PRO A 8 -3.88 41.52 -2.09
CA PRO A 8 -2.84 42.05 -2.96
C PRO A 8 -1.66 41.07 -3.05
N GLY A 9 -1.26 40.70 -4.26
CA GLY A 9 -0.12 39.80 -4.50
C GLY A 9 -0.42 38.31 -4.39
N ALA A 10 -1.70 37.89 -4.46
CA ALA A 10 -2.06 36.48 -4.53
C ALA A 10 -1.90 35.94 -5.96
N ASP A 11 -1.35 34.72 -6.07
CA ASP A 11 -1.03 34.06 -7.33
C ASP A 11 -1.57 32.62 -7.38
N GLY A 12 -1.29 31.89 -8.46
CA GLY A 12 -1.69 30.49 -8.60
C GLY A 12 -1.09 29.55 -7.54
N GLY A 13 0.02 29.92 -6.91
CA GLY A 13 0.53 29.22 -5.72
C GLY A 13 -0.41 29.33 -4.52
N ASP A 14 -1.02 30.49 -4.28
CA ASP A 14 -2.06 30.66 -3.26
C ASP A 14 -3.31 29.84 -3.59
N ALA A 15 -3.68 29.75 -4.86
CA ALA A 15 -4.79 28.92 -5.33
C ALA A 15 -4.56 27.43 -5.03
N VAL A 16 -3.33 26.93 -5.23
CA VAL A 16 -2.96 25.54 -4.91
C VAL A 16 -3.05 25.27 -3.40
N VAL A 17 -2.46 26.13 -2.57
CA VAL A 17 -2.48 25.94 -1.11
C VAL A 17 -3.90 26.08 -0.54
N SER A 18 -4.68 27.03 -1.05
CA SER A 18 -6.12 27.17 -0.76
C SER A 18 -6.87 25.87 -1.06
N ALA A 19 -6.64 25.27 -2.23
CA ALA A 19 -7.29 24.04 -2.60
C ALA A 19 -6.90 22.87 -1.70
N PHE A 20 -5.62 22.72 -1.33
CA PHE A 20 -5.20 21.65 -0.43
C PHE A 20 -5.70 21.84 1.01
N ASN A 21 -5.88 23.07 1.47
CA ASN A 21 -6.62 23.36 2.70
C ASN A 21 -8.07 22.89 2.61
N ALA A 22 -8.75 23.17 1.49
CA ALA A 22 -10.12 22.73 1.27
C ALA A 22 -10.27 21.21 1.07
N VAL A 23 -9.23 20.54 0.55
CA VAL A 23 -9.14 19.07 0.55
C VAL A 23 -9.04 18.53 1.98
N GLY A 24 -8.61 19.36 2.93
CA GLY A 24 -8.27 18.97 4.29
C GLY A 24 -7.04 18.09 4.32
N ALA A 25 -6.03 18.37 3.48
CA ALA A 25 -4.75 17.67 3.47
C ALA A 25 -3.92 18.07 4.70
N ASP A 26 -3.27 17.10 5.35
CA ASP A 26 -2.35 17.43 6.45
C ASP A 26 -0.96 17.77 5.90
N TYR A 27 -0.62 17.12 4.77
CA TYR A 27 0.70 17.19 4.16
C TYR A 27 0.63 17.46 2.67
N ILE A 28 1.62 18.20 2.19
CA ILE A 28 2.05 18.24 0.80
C ILE A 28 3.40 17.52 0.73
N PHE A 29 3.44 16.35 0.09
CA PHE A 29 4.65 15.58 -0.14
C PHE A 29 5.30 16.08 -1.44
N CYS A 30 6.52 16.58 -1.40
CA CYS A 30 7.11 17.21 -2.58
C CYS A 30 8.50 16.67 -2.87
N SER A 31 8.72 16.28 -4.12
CA SER A 31 10.07 16.23 -4.69
C SER A 31 10.28 17.54 -5.44
N SER A 32 11.10 18.42 -4.88
CA SER A 32 11.17 19.83 -5.30
C SER A 32 11.52 19.98 -6.79
N GLY A 33 10.86 20.92 -7.45
CA GLY A 33 11.11 21.33 -8.84
C GLY A 33 11.00 22.85 -8.96
N SER A 34 11.75 23.47 -9.87
CA SER A 34 11.85 24.93 -10.00
C SER A 34 10.52 25.66 -10.17
N GLU A 35 9.52 24.98 -10.74
CA GLU A 35 8.17 25.46 -10.99
C GLU A 35 7.34 25.76 -9.73
N TRP A 36 7.69 25.16 -8.58
CA TRP A 36 6.86 25.24 -7.39
C TRP A 36 7.14 26.49 -6.55
N ALA A 37 8.01 27.39 -7.02
CA ALA A 37 8.33 28.65 -6.36
C ALA A 37 7.08 29.46 -5.92
N PRO A 38 6.01 29.59 -6.73
CA PRO A 38 4.79 30.26 -6.29
C PRO A 38 4.10 29.56 -5.10
N VAL A 39 4.12 28.22 -5.06
CA VAL A 39 3.57 27.45 -3.94
C VAL A 39 4.40 27.66 -2.68
N TRP A 40 5.73 27.65 -2.77
CA TRP A 40 6.61 27.91 -1.63
C TRP A 40 6.46 29.33 -1.09
N GLU A 41 6.34 30.31 -1.98
CA GLU A 41 6.10 31.69 -1.57
C GLU A 41 4.74 31.83 -0.88
N SER A 42 3.68 31.18 -1.38
CA SER A 42 2.38 31.09 -0.70
C SER A 42 2.47 30.47 0.69
N LEU A 43 3.20 29.35 0.85
CA LEU A 43 3.44 28.73 2.14
C LEU A 43 4.21 29.67 3.10
N ALA A 44 5.21 30.39 2.60
CA ALA A 44 5.99 31.35 3.38
C ALA A 44 5.15 32.55 3.83
N ARG A 45 4.31 33.11 2.94
CA ARG A 45 3.35 34.17 3.27
C ARG A 45 2.39 33.72 4.37
N ARG A 46 1.76 32.55 4.20
CA ARG A 46 0.83 31.99 5.19
C ARG A 46 1.50 31.72 6.52
N HIS A 47 2.73 31.20 6.54
CA HIS A 47 3.50 31.03 7.77
C HIS A 47 3.77 32.36 8.49
N ARG A 48 4.24 33.38 7.76
CA ARG A 48 4.47 34.74 8.30
C ARG A 48 3.20 35.34 8.90
N ASP A 49 2.07 35.12 8.24
CA ASP A 49 0.79 35.75 8.59
C ASP A 49 -0.06 34.90 9.56
N GLY A 50 0.40 33.70 9.93
CA GLY A 50 -0.33 32.79 10.81
C GLY A 50 -1.57 32.15 10.17
N GLU A 51 -1.63 32.08 8.84
CA GLU A 51 -2.70 31.46 8.09
C GLU A 51 -2.50 29.93 7.96
N PRO A 52 -3.58 29.12 7.91
CA PRO A 52 -3.47 27.68 7.78
C PRO A 52 -2.89 27.28 6.42
N ALA A 53 -2.06 26.24 6.45
CA ALA A 53 -1.55 25.52 5.28
C ALA A 53 -1.23 24.06 5.67
N PRO A 54 -1.28 23.11 4.73
CA PRO A 54 -0.73 21.78 4.96
C PRO A 54 0.77 21.87 5.25
N LYS A 55 1.28 20.94 6.07
CA LYS A 55 2.72 20.84 6.32
C LYS A 55 3.43 20.43 5.02
N TYR A 56 4.48 21.16 4.67
CA TYR A 56 5.29 20.85 3.50
C TYR A 56 6.40 19.87 3.87
N LEU A 57 6.51 18.77 3.12
CA LEU A 57 7.61 17.82 3.22
C LEU A 57 8.47 17.96 1.96
N ASP A 58 9.63 18.58 2.13
CA ASP A 58 10.72 18.65 1.17
C ASP A 58 11.45 17.30 1.11
N LEU A 59 11.25 16.56 0.03
CA LEU A 59 11.78 15.21 -0.16
C LEU A 59 12.69 15.23 -1.39
N THR A 60 13.72 14.41 -1.37
CA THR A 60 14.79 14.46 -2.37
C THR A 60 14.62 13.48 -3.53
N HIS A 61 13.44 12.84 -3.64
CA HIS A 61 13.13 11.87 -4.71
C HIS A 61 11.62 11.65 -4.88
N GLU A 62 11.13 11.54 -6.11
CA GLU A 62 9.71 11.45 -6.45
C GLU A 62 9.05 10.18 -5.92
N THR A 63 9.70 9.02 -6.08
CA THR A 63 9.29 7.76 -5.45
C THR A 63 9.15 7.87 -3.93
N VAL A 64 9.99 8.66 -3.25
CA VAL A 64 9.86 8.88 -1.79
C VAL A 64 8.63 9.72 -1.49
N ALA A 65 8.41 10.82 -2.23
CA ALA A 65 7.22 11.66 -2.07
C ALA A 65 5.91 10.87 -2.24
N VAL A 66 5.78 10.13 -3.34
CA VAL A 66 4.58 9.32 -3.59
C VAL A 66 4.49 8.12 -2.63
N GLY A 67 5.61 7.47 -2.32
CA GLY A 67 5.65 6.32 -1.40
C GLY A 67 5.24 6.71 0.03
N MET A 68 5.74 7.83 0.55
CA MET A 68 5.33 8.34 1.87
C MET A 68 3.85 8.75 1.87
N ALA A 69 3.36 9.41 0.82
CA ALA A 69 1.93 9.70 0.67
C ALA A 69 1.09 8.41 0.65
N THR A 70 1.60 7.35 0.01
CA THR A 70 0.96 6.03 -0.04
C THR A 70 0.86 5.41 1.34
N GLY A 71 1.97 5.33 2.08
CA GLY A 71 2.01 4.79 3.44
C GLY A 71 1.11 5.55 4.40
N TYR A 72 1.13 6.88 4.31
CA TYR A 72 0.27 7.75 5.11
C TYR A 72 -1.21 7.52 4.81
N GLY A 73 -1.56 7.43 3.53
CA GLY A 73 -2.91 7.21 3.05
C GLY A 73 -3.46 5.81 3.35
N LEU A 74 -2.63 4.77 3.44
CA LEU A 74 -3.04 3.43 3.88
C LEU A 74 -3.62 3.45 5.29
N VAL A 75 -3.09 4.30 6.18
CA VAL A 75 -3.55 4.40 7.58
C VAL A 75 -4.65 5.45 7.71
N LYS A 76 -4.46 6.66 7.16
CA LYS A 76 -5.40 7.80 7.36
C LYS A 76 -6.58 7.83 6.39
N ARG A 77 -6.52 7.09 5.28
CA ARG A 77 -7.63 6.87 4.32
C ARG A 77 -8.26 8.15 3.76
N ARG A 78 -7.46 9.21 3.56
CA ARG A 78 -7.90 10.50 3.00
C ARG A 78 -6.85 11.12 2.07
N PRO A 79 -7.26 11.87 1.03
CA PRO A 79 -6.35 12.42 0.03
C PRO A 79 -5.33 13.40 0.61
N GLN A 80 -4.08 13.26 0.17
CA GLN A 80 -2.99 14.23 0.40
C GLN A 80 -2.56 14.86 -0.93
N GLY A 81 -1.80 15.95 -0.87
CA GLY A 81 -1.15 16.55 -2.03
C GLY A 81 0.23 15.96 -2.28
N VAL A 82 0.54 15.69 -3.55
CA VAL A 82 1.89 15.29 -3.97
C VAL A 82 2.35 16.18 -5.12
N LEU A 83 3.45 16.90 -4.95
CA LEU A 83 4.03 17.76 -5.98
C LEU A 83 5.32 17.12 -6.52
N LEU A 84 5.34 16.79 -7.80
CA LEU A 84 6.49 16.22 -8.50
C LEU A 84 7.06 17.23 -9.49
N HIS A 85 8.33 17.07 -9.87
CA HIS A 85 8.95 17.92 -10.87
C HIS A 85 8.50 17.55 -12.29
N ALA A 86 7.95 18.49 -13.04
CA ALA A 86 7.63 18.47 -14.47
C ALA A 86 7.25 17.09 -15.07
N ALA A 87 7.50 16.83 -16.36
CA ALA A 87 7.32 15.47 -16.89
C ALA A 87 8.38 14.48 -16.36
N PRO A 88 9.69 14.84 -16.23
CA PRO A 88 10.71 13.87 -15.79
C PRO A 88 10.52 13.36 -14.37
N GLY A 89 10.10 14.20 -13.43
CA GLY A 89 9.76 13.77 -12.08
C GLY A 89 8.48 12.94 -12.04
N LEU A 90 7.47 13.24 -12.87
CA LEU A 90 6.35 12.29 -13.06
C LEU A 90 6.87 10.93 -13.56
N LEU A 91 7.80 10.89 -14.51
CA LEU A 91 8.39 9.64 -15.01
C LEU A 91 9.14 8.89 -13.90
N GLN A 92 9.94 9.59 -13.09
CA GLN A 92 10.61 9.02 -11.91
C GLN A 92 9.62 8.49 -10.86
N GLY A 93 8.54 9.24 -10.58
CA GLY A 93 7.51 8.88 -9.61
C GLY A 93 6.48 7.86 -10.12
N SER A 94 6.41 7.61 -11.43
CA SER A 94 5.31 6.88 -12.07
C SER A 94 5.06 5.49 -11.48
N MET A 95 6.12 4.74 -11.15
CA MET A 95 5.99 3.42 -10.54
C MET A 95 5.31 3.48 -9.16
N ALA A 96 5.60 4.53 -8.38
CA ALA A 96 4.99 4.75 -7.08
C ALA A 96 3.54 5.22 -7.19
N VAL A 97 3.22 6.03 -8.22
CA VAL A 97 1.83 6.42 -8.52
C VAL A 97 1.02 5.19 -8.90
N HIS A 98 1.58 4.31 -9.75
CA HIS A 98 0.95 3.03 -10.08
C HIS A 98 0.79 2.14 -8.83
N GLY A 99 1.81 2.09 -7.95
CA GLY A 99 1.73 1.39 -6.67
C GLY A 99 0.57 1.90 -5.80
N ALA A 100 0.39 3.22 -5.69
CA ALA A 100 -0.72 3.86 -4.98
C ALA A 100 -2.08 3.51 -5.60
N LEU A 101 -2.18 3.41 -6.93
CA LEU A 101 -3.39 2.97 -7.62
C LEU A 101 -3.78 1.54 -7.24
N LEU A 102 -2.83 0.61 -7.25
CA LEU A 102 -3.04 -0.78 -6.83
C LEU A 102 -3.30 -0.91 -5.32
N ALA A 103 -2.71 -0.01 -4.53
CA ALA A 103 -2.96 0.10 -3.10
C ALA A 103 -4.35 0.69 -2.78
N GLY A 104 -4.98 1.35 -3.75
CA GLY A 104 -6.25 2.05 -3.57
C GLY A 104 -6.11 3.30 -2.71
N VAL A 105 -4.96 3.98 -2.75
CA VAL A 105 -4.70 5.15 -1.89
C VAL A 105 -5.11 6.43 -2.61
N PRO A 106 -6.03 7.23 -2.03
CA PRO A 106 -6.42 8.52 -2.61
C PRO A 106 -5.30 9.55 -2.43
N MET A 107 -4.97 10.29 -3.49
CA MET A 107 -4.07 11.44 -3.47
C MET A 107 -4.27 12.28 -4.74
N VAL A 108 -3.87 13.56 -4.68
CA VAL A 108 -3.76 14.41 -5.87
C VAL A 108 -2.28 14.58 -6.17
N VAL A 109 -1.84 13.97 -7.26
CA VAL A 109 -0.47 14.10 -7.77
C VAL A 109 -0.46 15.23 -8.79
N THR A 110 0.49 16.15 -8.68
CA THR A 110 0.65 17.24 -9.63
C THR A 110 2.08 17.29 -10.12
N SER A 111 2.26 17.65 -11.38
CA SER A 111 3.52 18.16 -11.90
C SER A 111 3.24 19.39 -12.76
N SER A 112 4.29 20.01 -13.28
CA SER A 112 4.17 21.23 -14.09
C SER A 112 4.56 21.02 -15.55
N GLU A 113 4.12 21.94 -16.38
CA GLU A 113 4.52 22.08 -17.78
C GLU A 113 4.71 23.58 -18.09
N SER A 114 5.16 23.91 -19.29
CA SER A 114 5.04 25.27 -19.82
C SER A 114 4.06 25.28 -20.98
N SER A 115 3.09 26.19 -20.90
CA SER A 115 2.06 26.37 -21.93
C SER A 115 2.50 27.35 -23.03
N THR A 116 3.37 28.29 -22.68
CA THR A 116 3.81 29.36 -23.60
C THR A 116 5.23 29.17 -24.12
N TYR A 117 6.03 28.34 -23.44
CA TYR A 117 7.46 28.14 -23.72
C TYR A 117 8.28 29.45 -23.75
N GLY A 118 7.82 30.46 -23.02
CA GLY A 118 8.44 31.79 -22.96
C GLY A 118 8.08 32.74 -24.11
N ASP A 119 7.19 32.32 -25.03
CA ASP A 119 6.71 33.16 -26.13
C ASP A 119 5.38 33.89 -25.79
N GLY A 120 4.89 33.72 -24.56
CA GLY A 120 3.70 34.38 -24.02
C GLY A 120 4.01 35.60 -23.15
N PRO A 121 3.01 36.43 -22.83
CA PRO A 121 3.18 37.51 -21.86
C PRO A 121 3.39 36.96 -20.45
N GLY A 122 4.21 37.63 -19.65
CA GLY A 122 4.46 37.24 -18.25
C GLY A 122 5.94 37.00 -17.98
N GLN A 123 6.22 36.22 -16.94
CA GLN A 123 7.60 35.82 -16.62
C GLN A 123 8.04 34.68 -17.55
N ASP A 124 9.28 34.73 -17.98
CA ASP A 124 9.89 33.67 -18.78
C ASP A 124 10.02 32.39 -17.92
N PRO A 125 9.35 31.29 -18.28
CA PRO A 125 9.53 30.01 -17.59
C PRO A 125 10.96 29.49 -17.80
N GLY A 126 11.64 29.88 -18.88
CA GLY A 126 13.00 29.46 -19.21
C GLY A 126 13.02 28.32 -20.22
N GLY A 127 14.08 28.28 -21.03
CA GLY A 127 14.18 27.36 -22.19
C GLY A 127 14.32 25.87 -21.87
N GLN A 128 14.30 25.45 -20.59
CA GLN A 128 14.44 24.05 -20.19
C GLN A 128 13.21 23.20 -20.55
N TRP A 129 12.01 23.78 -20.51
CA TRP A 129 10.78 23.12 -20.95
C TRP A 129 10.84 22.76 -22.43
N TYR A 130 11.18 23.74 -23.26
CA TYR A 130 11.34 23.54 -24.71
C TYR A 130 12.34 22.43 -25.08
N ARG A 131 13.36 22.20 -24.25
CA ARG A 131 14.46 21.27 -24.56
C ARG A 131 14.28 19.88 -23.96
N ASN A 132 13.96 19.81 -22.66
CA ASN A 132 14.18 18.60 -21.86
C ASN A 132 13.06 18.24 -20.87
N LEU A 133 12.17 19.18 -20.49
CA LEU A 133 11.16 18.89 -19.46
C LEU A 133 9.77 18.57 -20.01
N SER A 134 9.45 18.99 -21.24
CA SER A 134 8.15 18.74 -21.84
C SER A 134 8.07 17.39 -22.54
N ILE A 135 6.87 16.85 -22.68
CA ILE A 135 6.63 15.58 -23.36
C ILE A 135 5.47 15.68 -24.34
N VAL A 136 5.54 14.91 -25.43
CA VAL A 136 4.52 14.93 -26.49
C VAL A 136 3.16 14.54 -25.91
N GLY A 137 2.18 15.42 -26.09
CA GLY A 137 0.84 15.26 -25.51
C GLY A 137 0.72 15.74 -24.06
N GLY A 138 1.80 16.17 -23.42
CA GLY A 138 1.79 16.64 -22.05
C GLY A 138 1.80 15.51 -21.01
N PRO A 139 2.23 15.80 -19.77
CA PRO A 139 2.44 14.79 -18.74
C PRO A 139 1.13 14.13 -18.26
N HIS A 140 -0.03 14.80 -18.43
CA HIS A 140 -1.34 14.23 -18.11
C HIS A 140 -1.68 13.00 -18.97
N ASN A 141 -1.28 12.99 -20.25
CA ASN A 141 -1.50 11.83 -21.12
C ASN A 141 -0.64 10.62 -20.72
N ILE A 142 0.53 10.86 -20.14
CA ILE A 142 1.39 9.80 -19.60
C ILE A 142 0.85 9.26 -18.29
N ALA A 143 0.31 10.13 -17.43
CA ALA A 143 -0.26 9.73 -16.15
C ALA A 143 -1.53 8.87 -16.31
N GLN A 144 -2.26 9.02 -17.43
CA GLN A 144 -3.55 8.40 -17.65
C GLN A 144 -3.60 6.87 -17.40
N PRO A 145 -2.64 6.04 -17.84
CA PRO A 145 -2.70 4.59 -17.66
C PRO A 145 -2.48 4.11 -16.23
N PHE A 146 -1.91 4.95 -15.35
CA PHE A 146 -1.56 4.59 -13.98
C PHE A 146 -2.18 5.52 -12.93
N THR A 147 -3.24 6.23 -13.30
CA THR A 147 -4.06 7.06 -12.40
C THR A 147 -5.53 6.83 -12.67
N LYS A 148 -6.38 7.16 -11.70
CA LYS A 148 -7.84 7.07 -11.87
C LYS A 148 -8.37 8.13 -12.86
N TRP A 149 -7.72 9.28 -12.86
CA TRP A 149 -8.06 10.44 -13.67
C TRP A 149 -6.82 11.29 -13.85
N ALA A 150 -6.61 11.82 -15.05
CA ALA A 150 -5.51 12.72 -15.37
C ALA A 150 -6.04 13.86 -16.24
N ASN A 151 -5.60 15.09 -15.97
CA ASN A 151 -5.93 16.26 -16.80
C ASN A 151 -4.91 17.39 -16.61
N GLU A 152 -5.12 18.51 -17.30
CA GLU A 152 -4.34 19.73 -17.21
C GLU A 152 -5.18 20.93 -16.78
N ALA A 153 -4.63 21.76 -15.90
CA ALA A 153 -5.25 23.01 -15.49
C ALA A 153 -5.23 24.01 -16.64
N ALA A 154 -6.39 24.60 -16.93
CA ALA A 154 -6.57 25.51 -18.06
C ALA A 154 -6.48 27.00 -17.71
N SER A 155 -6.65 27.36 -16.43
CA SER A 155 -6.61 28.75 -15.95
C SER A 155 -6.50 28.81 -14.42
N VAL A 156 -5.93 29.88 -13.88
CA VAL A 156 -5.88 30.15 -12.43
C VAL A 156 -7.28 30.21 -11.81
N HIS A 157 -8.30 30.64 -12.57
CA HIS A 157 -9.68 30.76 -12.10
C HIS A 157 -10.36 29.41 -11.85
N THR A 158 -9.93 28.35 -12.54
CA THR A 158 -10.48 26.99 -12.37
C THR A 158 -9.58 26.11 -11.52
N LEU A 159 -8.31 26.49 -11.34
CA LEU A 159 -7.29 25.70 -10.65
C LEU A 159 -7.74 25.20 -9.26
N PRO A 160 -8.28 26.04 -8.34
CA PRO A 160 -8.72 25.54 -7.04
C PRO A 160 -9.80 24.45 -7.14
N THR A 161 -10.74 24.63 -8.08
CA THR A 161 -11.85 23.67 -8.27
C THR A 161 -11.38 22.40 -8.97
N MET A 162 -10.35 22.47 -9.83
CA MET A 162 -9.77 21.29 -10.46
C MET A 162 -9.03 20.42 -9.46
N ILE A 163 -8.30 21.01 -8.51
CA ILE A 163 -7.62 20.28 -7.43
C ILE A 163 -8.64 19.64 -6.48
N THR A 164 -9.65 20.38 -6.02
CA THR A 164 -10.69 19.81 -5.16
C THR A 164 -11.47 18.71 -5.87
N ARG A 165 -11.78 18.88 -7.15
CA ARG A 165 -12.38 17.84 -7.99
C ARG A 165 -11.49 16.59 -8.10
N ALA A 166 -10.20 16.76 -8.35
CA ALA A 166 -9.24 15.65 -8.43
C ALA A 166 -9.20 14.89 -7.10
N ALA A 167 -9.22 15.61 -5.96
CA ALA A 167 -9.27 15.00 -4.64
C ALA A 167 -10.57 14.21 -4.43
N GLU A 168 -11.74 14.78 -4.78
CA GLU A 168 -13.01 14.05 -4.71
C GLU A 168 -12.99 12.79 -5.57
N LEU A 169 -12.51 12.88 -6.82
CA LEU A 169 -12.36 11.73 -7.71
C LEU A 169 -11.45 10.65 -7.09
N SER A 170 -10.31 11.05 -6.53
CA SER A 170 -9.34 10.13 -5.91
C SER A 170 -9.95 9.35 -4.73
N TRP A 171 -10.87 9.99 -3.98
CA TRP A 171 -11.41 9.48 -2.72
C TRP A 171 -12.68 8.63 -2.87
N ARG A 172 -13.43 8.80 -3.97
CA ARG A 172 -14.56 7.91 -4.30
C ARG A 172 -14.04 6.55 -4.75
N ALA A 173 -14.82 5.47 -4.58
CA ALA A 173 -14.43 4.16 -5.08
C ALA A 173 -14.42 4.11 -6.63
N PRO A 174 -13.56 3.28 -7.25
CA PRO A 174 -12.37 2.70 -6.63
C PRO A 174 -11.41 3.83 -6.25
N GLN A 175 -10.89 3.79 -5.02
CA GLN A 175 -9.95 4.81 -4.55
C GLN A 175 -8.62 4.67 -5.30
N GLY A 176 -7.90 5.78 -5.45
CA GLY A 176 -6.62 5.79 -6.14
C GLY A 176 -6.16 7.20 -6.50
N PRO A 177 -4.94 7.38 -7.00
CA PRO A 177 -4.39 8.69 -7.32
C PRO A 177 -5.14 9.33 -8.48
N ALA A 178 -5.37 10.65 -8.38
CA ALA A 178 -5.75 11.51 -9.49
C ALA A 178 -4.57 12.43 -9.82
N TYR A 179 -4.40 12.76 -11.09
CA TYR A 179 -3.30 13.57 -11.59
C TYR A 179 -3.78 14.88 -12.21
N LEU A 180 -3.08 15.98 -11.90
CA LEU A 180 -3.32 17.28 -12.51
C LEU A 180 -2.00 17.92 -12.92
N ASN A 181 -1.81 18.12 -14.23
CA ASN A 181 -0.74 18.97 -14.75
C ASN A 181 -1.09 20.44 -14.49
N ILE A 182 -0.18 21.23 -13.94
CA ILE A 182 -0.38 22.65 -13.67
C ILE A 182 0.73 23.45 -14.36
N PRO A 183 0.46 24.09 -15.51
CA PRO A 183 1.44 24.95 -16.16
C PRO A 183 2.02 26.04 -15.24
N LEU A 184 3.32 26.29 -15.33
CA LEU A 184 4.02 27.29 -14.51
C LEU A 184 3.42 28.70 -14.72
N GLU A 185 3.03 29.03 -15.95
CA GLU A 185 2.43 30.33 -16.22
C GLU A 185 1.11 30.53 -15.47
N ILE A 186 0.35 29.46 -15.22
CA ILE A 186 -0.87 29.50 -14.41
C ILE A 186 -0.54 29.68 -12.92
N LEU A 187 0.56 29.09 -12.44
CA LEU A 187 1.03 29.27 -11.05
C LEU A 187 1.47 30.72 -10.79
N LEU A 188 1.96 31.42 -11.82
CA LEU A 188 2.43 32.81 -11.73
C LEU A 188 1.34 33.86 -12.03
N GLU A 189 0.18 33.45 -12.53
CA GLU A 189 -0.93 34.35 -12.85
C GLU A 189 -1.55 34.95 -11.58
N GLU A 190 -2.01 36.21 -11.64
CA GLU A 190 -2.73 36.86 -10.54
C GLU A 190 -4.01 36.07 -10.24
N TRP A 191 -4.16 35.63 -8.99
CA TRP A 191 -5.36 34.94 -8.53
C TRP A 191 -6.30 35.90 -7.82
N ASP A 192 -7.61 35.75 -8.08
CA ASP A 192 -8.65 36.62 -7.53
C ASP A 192 -8.92 36.43 -6.03
N GLY A 193 -8.25 35.47 -5.39
CA GLY A 193 -8.39 35.15 -3.97
C GLY A 193 -9.63 34.32 -3.64
N ARG A 194 -10.35 33.77 -4.64
CA ARG A 194 -11.55 32.97 -4.40
C ARG A 194 -11.21 31.60 -3.82
N GLU A 195 -11.13 31.54 -2.50
CA GLU A 195 -10.84 30.33 -1.73
C GLU A 195 -11.67 29.11 -2.17
N ALA A 196 -11.02 27.95 -2.22
CA ALA A 196 -11.67 26.70 -2.53
C ALA A 196 -12.68 26.30 -1.45
N LYS A 197 -13.78 25.69 -1.87
CA LYS A 197 -14.77 25.10 -0.95
C LYS A 197 -14.26 23.76 -0.43
N GLU A 198 -14.40 23.52 0.87
CA GLU A 198 -14.13 22.21 1.47
C GLU A 198 -14.82 21.06 0.72
N ILE A 199 -14.06 19.99 0.46
CA ILE A 199 -14.58 18.82 -0.25
C ILE A 199 -15.45 17.96 0.65
N VAL A 200 -16.41 17.25 0.03
CA VAL A 200 -17.31 16.37 0.79
C VAL A 200 -16.73 14.96 0.85
N ARG A 201 -16.58 14.44 2.07
CA ARG A 201 -16.17 13.05 2.32
C ARG A 201 -17.09 12.06 1.58
N PRO A 202 -16.57 10.91 1.10
CA PRO A 202 -17.42 9.89 0.49
C PRO A 202 -18.53 9.46 1.44
N GLY A 203 -19.77 9.44 0.95
CA GLY A 203 -20.88 8.88 1.69
C GLY A 203 -20.75 7.36 1.81
N SER A 204 -21.38 6.78 2.83
CA SER A 204 -21.51 5.33 2.95
C SER A 204 -22.48 4.78 1.89
N LEU A 205 -22.04 3.78 1.14
CA LEU A 205 -22.93 2.99 0.28
C LEU A 205 -23.50 1.80 1.06
N HIS A 206 -24.73 1.41 0.74
CA HIS A 206 -25.40 0.27 1.38
C HIS A 206 -26.05 -0.58 0.30
N SER A 207 -25.82 -1.89 0.33
CA SER A 207 -26.65 -2.83 -0.42
C SER A 207 -28.07 -2.83 0.18
N SER A 208 -29.08 -2.90 -0.68
CA SER A 208 -30.49 -2.88 -0.27
C SER A 208 -30.88 -4.18 0.45
N PRO A 209 -31.88 -4.17 1.34
CA PRO A 209 -32.38 -5.40 1.96
C PRO A 209 -32.77 -6.48 0.93
N GLU A 210 -33.34 -6.08 -0.20
CA GLU A 210 -33.75 -6.95 -1.30
C GLU A 210 -32.57 -7.67 -1.97
N GLU A 211 -31.37 -7.10 -1.94
CA GLU A 211 -30.13 -7.72 -2.43
C GLU A 211 -29.43 -8.55 -1.35
N VAL A 212 -29.46 -8.08 -0.09
CA VAL A 212 -28.78 -8.74 1.03
C VAL A 212 -29.52 -10.00 1.50
N ASP A 213 -30.86 -9.99 1.51
CA ASP A 213 -31.68 -11.10 2.01
C ASP A 213 -31.50 -12.40 1.20
N PRO A 214 -31.46 -12.38 -0.14
CA PRO A 214 -31.13 -13.56 -0.94
C PRO A 214 -29.74 -14.13 -0.63
N VAL A 215 -28.72 -13.28 -0.48
CA VAL A 215 -27.36 -13.73 -0.14
C VAL A 215 -27.33 -14.36 1.25
N ALA A 216 -27.98 -13.75 2.25
CA ALA A 216 -28.09 -14.33 3.58
C ALA A 216 -28.80 -15.70 3.58
N ARG A 217 -29.77 -15.90 2.69
CA ARG A 217 -30.42 -17.21 2.49
C ARG A 217 -29.44 -18.23 1.92
N MET A 218 -28.67 -17.88 0.89
CA MET A 218 -27.64 -18.75 0.32
C MET A 218 -26.60 -19.17 1.36
N ILE A 219 -26.16 -18.23 2.21
CA ILE A 219 -25.23 -18.51 3.30
C ILE A 219 -25.84 -19.49 4.33
N ARG A 220 -27.12 -19.32 4.67
CA ARG A 220 -27.83 -20.21 5.61
C ARG A 220 -27.98 -21.63 5.06
N GLU A 221 -28.24 -21.77 3.77
CA GLU A 221 -28.43 -23.07 3.10
C GLU A 221 -27.10 -23.80 2.80
N ALA A 222 -25.98 -23.07 2.75
CA ALA A 222 -24.66 -23.62 2.50
C ALA A 222 -24.16 -24.50 3.65
N LYS A 223 -23.64 -25.67 3.30
CA LYS A 223 -23.07 -26.65 4.23
C LYS A 223 -21.60 -26.38 4.48
N ASN A 224 -20.83 -26.08 3.43
CA ASN A 224 -19.39 -25.82 3.48
C ASN A 224 -19.01 -24.48 2.82
N PRO A 225 -19.51 -23.34 3.35
CA PRO A 225 -19.12 -22.01 2.88
C PRO A 225 -17.70 -21.64 3.30
N VAL A 226 -17.04 -20.81 2.49
CA VAL A 226 -15.75 -20.20 2.82
C VAL A 226 -15.71 -18.73 2.36
N ILE A 227 -15.06 -17.87 3.14
CA ILE A 227 -14.77 -16.49 2.77
C ILE A 227 -13.34 -16.41 2.22
N VAL A 228 -13.15 -15.65 1.14
CA VAL A 228 -11.82 -15.33 0.59
C VAL A 228 -11.67 -13.82 0.48
N THR A 229 -10.60 -13.28 1.04
CA THR A 229 -10.40 -11.82 1.07
C THR A 229 -8.94 -11.41 0.86
N GLU A 230 -8.72 -10.34 0.09
CA GLU A 230 -7.36 -9.81 -0.11
C GLU A 230 -7.17 -8.41 0.48
N THR A 231 -8.24 -7.61 0.52
CA THR A 231 -8.20 -6.16 0.78
C THR A 231 -9.35 -5.62 1.65
N ALA A 232 -10.14 -6.48 2.32
CA ALA A 232 -11.19 -6.02 3.23
C ALA A 232 -10.66 -5.14 4.37
N GLY A 233 -9.46 -5.42 4.88
CA GLY A 233 -8.83 -4.64 5.96
C GLY A 233 -8.41 -3.22 5.56
N ARG A 234 -8.35 -2.90 4.26
CA ARG A 234 -8.06 -1.53 3.80
C ARG A 234 -9.22 -0.57 4.04
N GLU A 235 -10.44 -1.08 4.11
CA GLU A 235 -11.62 -0.26 4.32
C GLU A 235 -11.79 0.08 5.81
N ASP A 236 -12.25 1.30 6.09
CA ASP A 236 -12.52 1.73 7.46
C ASP A 236 -13.58 0.83 8.13
N GLY A 237 -13.21 0.20 9.25
CA GLY A 237 -14.03 -0.78 9.95
C GLY A 237 -14.23 -2.11 9.22
N GLY A 238 -13.52 -2.36 8.12
CA GLY A 238 -13.64 -3.57 7.30
C GLY A 238 -13.08 -4.82 7.98
N PHE A 239 -11.99 -4.68 8.73
CA PHE A 239 -11.40 -5.74 9.54
C PHE A 239 -12.40 -6.25 10.60
N GLU A 240 -12.96 -5.35 11.40
CA GLU A 240 -13.92 -5.66 12.47
C GLU A 240 -15.24 -6.20 11.90
N ALA A 241 -15.71 -5.63 10.79
CA ALA A 241 -16.92 -6.12 10.13
C ALA A 241 -16.75 -7.54 9.58
N LEU A 242 -15.57 -7.87 9.05
CA LEU A 242 -15.27 -9.23 8.60
C LEU A 242 -15.16 -10.21 9.77
N VAL A 243 -14.54 -9.83 10.89
CA VAL A 243 -14.52 -10.62 12.12
C VAL A 243 -15.94 -10.93 12.58
N ALA A 244 -16.75 -9.90 12.81
CA ALA A 244 -18.12 -10.08 13.27
C ALA A 244 -18.98 -10.90 12.31
N PHE A 245 -18.80 -10.73 10.99
CA PHE A 245 -19.51 -11.52 9.99
C PHE A 245 -19.09 -12.99 10.01
N ALA A 246 -17.79 -13.27 10.01
CA ALA A 246 -17.27 -14.63 10.05
C ALA A 246 -17.72 -15.36 11.33
N GLU A 247 -17.67 -14.70 12.49
CA GLU A 247 -18.12 -15.25 13.77
C GLU A 247 -19.63 -15.51 13.78
N ALA A 248 -20.45 -14.54 13.36
CA ALA A 248 -21.90 -14.64 13.39
C ALA A 248 -22.41 -15.83 12.56
N TRP A 249 -21.77 -16.10 11.42
CA TRP A 249 -22.13 -17.21 10.53
C TRP A 249 -21.25 -18.46 10.70
N ASN A 250 -20.25 -18.40 11.59
CA ASN A 250 -19.22 -19.41 11.81
C ASN A 250 -18.53 -19.86 10.51
N ILE A 251 -18.15 -18.92 9.64
CA ILE A 251 -17.57 -19.21 8.32
C ILE A 251 -16.05 -19.02 8.35
N PRO A 252 -15.25 -20.01 7.88
CA PRO A 252 -13.81 -19.88 7.77
C PRO A 252 -13.40 -18.81 6.76
N VAL A 253 -12.26 -18.15 7.03
CA VAL A 253 -11.69 -17.08 6.22
C VAL A 253 -10.32 -17.51 5.69
N VAL A 254 -10.18 -17.52 4.37
CA VAL A 254 -8.90 -17.70 3.67
C VAL A 254 -8.36 -16.33 3.28
N GLU A 255 -7.14 -16.02 3.73
CA GLU A 255 -6.37 -14.87 3.26
C GLU A 255 -5.30 -15.37 2.28
N PRO A 256 -5.55 -15.38 0.95
CA PRO A 256 -4.66 -15.98 -0.01
C PRO A 256 -3.26 -15.35 0.02
N ASP A 257 -2.27 -16.04 -0.56
CA ASP A 257 -0.91 -15.51 -0.67
C ASP A 257 -0.82 -14.18 -1.44
N SER A 258 -1.87 -13.80 -2.16
CA SER A 258 -2.00 -12.51 -2.83
C SER A 258 -2.60 -11.40 -1.95
N ALA A 259 -3.06 -11.71 -0.71
CA ALA A 259 -3.53 -10.74 0.26
C ALA A 259 -2.42 -9.75 0.64
N VAL A 260 -2.80 -8.48 0.71
CA VAL A 260 -1.87 -7.33 0.72
C VAL A 260 -2.00 -6.46 1.97
N CYS A 261 -2.87 -6.84 2.89
CA CYS A 261 -3.00 -6.23 4.21
C CYS A 261 -3.48 -7.29 5.21
N GLY A 262 -3.50 -6.96 6.50
CA GLY A 262 -4.22 -7.78 7.49
C GLY A 262 -5.73 -7.62 7.29
N ASN A 263 -6.43 -8.67 6.86
CA ASN A 263 -7.89 -8.64 6.68
C ASN A 263 -8.62 -9.32 7.83
N PHE A 264 -7.98 -10.29 8.48
CA PHE A 264 -8.57 -11.10 9.53
C PHE A 264 -7.47 -11.49 10.53
N PRO A 265 -7.78 -11.68 11.84
CA PRO A 265 -6.73 -12.08 12.77
C PRO A 265 -6.21 -13.48 12.45
N ARG A 266 -4.92 -13.61 12.11
CA ARG A 266 -4.29 -14.89 11.72
C ARG A 266 -4.17 -15.88 12.88
N THR A 267 -4.41 -15.41 14.09
CA THR A 267 -4.49 -16.20 15.33
C THR A 267 -5.91 -16.67 15.64
N HIS A 268 -6.92 -16.21 14.89
CA HIS A 268 -8.31 -16.55 15.15
C HIS A 268 -8.66 -17.97 14.66
N PRO A 269 -9.46 -18.77 15.39
CA PRO A 269 -9.81 -20.14 15.00
C PRO A 269 -10.50 -20.30 13.64
N LEU A 270 -11.16 -19.24 13.13
CA LEU A 270 -11.77 -19.22 11.79
C LEU A 270 -10.78 -18.86 10.67
N HIS A 271 -9.53 -18.49 10.98
CA HIS A 271 -8.53 -18.25 9.94
C HIS A 271 -8.06 -19.58 9.34
N ALA A 272 -8.40 -19.83 8.07
CA ALA A 272 -8.19 -21.08 7.37
C ALA A 272 -6.93 -21.09 6.48
N GLY A 273 -5.94 -20.25 6.80
CA GLY A 273 -4.67 -20.19 6.07
C GLY A 273 -4.74 -19.40 4.77
N SER A 274 -3.78 -19.63 3.87
CA SER A 274 -3.63 -18.90 2.61
C SER A 274 -3.87 -19.71 1.35
N ASP A 275 -4.11 -21.02 1.47
CA ASP A 275 -4.37 -21.88 0.30
C ASP A 275 -5.87 -22.07 0.09
N ILE A 276 -6.37 -21.57 -1.04
CA ILE A 276 -7.76 -21.80 -1.46
C ILE A 276 -7.95 -23.17 -2.13
N GLY A 277 -6.86 -23.84 -2.52
CA GLY A 277 -6.84 -25.11 -3.23
C GLY A 277 -7.77 -26.18 -2.65
N PRO A 278 -7.72 -26.47 -1.34
CA PRO A 278 -8.60 -27.46 -0.68
C PRO A 278 -10.09 -27.15 -0.84
N TRP A 279 -10.45 -25.87 -0.99
CA TRP A 279 -11.84 -25.43 -1.07
C TRP A 279 -12.41 -25.47 -2.49
N MET A 280 -11.55 -25.53 -3.51
CA MET A 280 -11.97 -25.46 -4.93
C MET A 280 -12.97 -26.54 -5.32
N ASP A 281 -12.86 -27.73 -4.71
CA ASP A 281 -13.71 -28.89 -5.02
C ASP A 281 -14.64 -29.32 -3.87
N GLU A 282 -14.46 -28.73 -2.69
CA GLU A 282 -15.18 -29.08 -1.47
C GLU A 282 -16.22 -28.03 -1.07
N ALA A 283 -15.99 -26.75 -1.37
CA ALA A 283 -16.92 -25.69 -1.01
C ALA A 283 -18.19 -25.76 -1.86
N ASP A 284 -19.33 -25.50 -1.24
CA ASP A 284 -20.62 -25.31 -1.94
C ASP A 284 -20.99 -23.82 -2.07
N LEU A 285 -20.30 -22.94 -1.33
CA LEU A 285 -20.42 -21.49 -1.43
C LEU A 285 -19.06 -20.82 -1.17
N ILE A 286 -18.63 -19.95 -2.08
CA ILE A 286 -17.44 -19.11 -1.91
C ILE A 286 -17.87 -17.64 -1.89
N LEU A 287 -17.52 -16.95 -0.81
CA LEU A 287 -17.76 -15.52 -0.62
C LEU A 287 -16.46 -14.76 -0.91
N LEU A 288 -16.36 -14.12 -2.07
CA LEU A 288 -15.25 -13.26 -2.44
C LEU A 288 -15.48 -11.86 -1.86
N VAL A 289 -14.79 -11.52 -0.76
CA VAL A 289 -14.96 -10.25 -0.05
C VAL A 289 -13.76 -9.34 -0.32
N ASN A 290 -13.93 -8.25 -1.09
CA ASN A 290 -12.83 -7.39 -1.55
C ASN A 290 -11.62 -8.21 -2.06
N CYS A 291 -11.90 -9.13 -2.99
CA CYS A 291 -10.95 -10.07 -3.57
C CYS A 291 -10.93 -9.88 -5.09
N ARG A 292 -9.74 -9.70 -5.67
CA ARG A 292 -9.55 -9.45 -7.11
C ARG A 292 -9.85 -10.70 -7.93
N VAL A 293 -9.20 -11.80 -7.58
CA VAL A 293 -9.41 -13.14 -8.16
C VAL A 293 -8.50 -14.13 -7.42
N PRO A 294 -9.05 -15.15 -6.72
CA PRO A 294 -8.21 -16.15 -6.06
C PRO A 294 -7.92 -17.36 -6.95
N PHE A 295 -8.51 -17.42 -8.15
CA PHE A 295 -8.48 -18.59 -9.02
C PHE A 295 -7.32 -18.51 -10.01
N TYR A 296 -6.37 -19.45 -9.89
CA TYR A 296 -5.24 -19.56 -10.82
C TYR A 296 -5.01 -21.01 -11.30
N PRO A 297 -4.79 -21.24 -12.60
CA PRO A 297 -4.92 -20.27 -13.70
C PRO A 297 -6.35 -19.71 -13.79
N PRO A 298 -6.62 -18.60 -14.51
CA PRO A 298 -7.94 -17.98 -14.53
C PRO A 298 -9.08 -18.89 -15.02
N SER A 299 -8.76 -19.96 -15.76
CA SER A 299 -9.71 -20.98 -16.19
C SER A 299 -10.10 -21.97 -15.10
N ARG A 300 -9.40 -22.00 -13.96
CA ARG A 300 -9.63 -22.93 -12.85
C ARG A 300 -10.85 -22.49 -12.02
N LYS A 301 -12.04 -22.83 -12.51
CA LYS A 301 -13.31 -22.57 -11.81
C LYS A 301 -13.53 -23.57 -10.65
N PRO A 302 -14.03 -23.13 -9.48
CA PRO A 302 -14.57 -24.04 -8.47
C PRO A 302 -15.63 -24.99 -9.04
N SER A 303 -15.55 -26.28 -8.72
CA SER A 303 -16.35 -27.31 -9.41
C SER A 303 -17.81 -27.38 -8.96
N LYS A 304 -18.09 -27.03 -7.70
CA LYS A 304 -19.44 -27.14 -7.08
C LYS A 304 -19.97 -25.82 -6.53
N ALA A 305 -19.07 -24.93 -6.11
CA ALA A 305 -19.45 -23.75 -5.34
C ALA A 305 -20.29 -22.76 -6.17
N LYS A 306 -21.32 -22.20 -5.54
CA LYS A 306 -21.83 -20.89 -5.94
C LYS A 306 -20.84 -19.82 -5.50
N ILE A 307 -20.68 -18.76 -6.28
CA ILE A 307 -19.73 -17.68 -6.00
C ILE A 307 -20.50 -16.38 -5.81
N VAL A 308 -20.36 -15.79 -4.62
CA VAL A 308 -20.90 -14.45 -4.31
C VAL A 308 -19.72 -13.49 -4.18
N VAL A 309 -19.77 -12.40 -4.93
CA VAL A 309 -18.78 -11.32 -4.83
C VAL A 309 -19.37 -10.17 -4.01
N ILE A 310 -18.70 -9.82 -2.93
CA ILE A 310 -19.03 -8.71 -2.04
C ILE A 310 -17.90 -7.68 -2.15
N ASP A 311 -18.13 -6.64 -2.94
CA ASP A 311 -17.17 -5.56 -3.21
C ASP A 311 -17.96 -4.31 -3.60
N GLN A 312 -17.41 -3.12 -3.39
CA GLN A 312 -18.00 -1.88 -3.89
C GLN A 312 -17.78 -1.70 -5.40
N VAL A 313 -16.64 -2.20 -5.91
CA VAL A 313 -16.24 -2.11 -7.32
C VAL A 313 -15.63 -3.45 -7.73
N PRO A 314 -16.47 -4.49 -7.92
CA PRO A 314 -16.00 -5.85 -8.16
C PRO A 314 -15.17 -5.97 -9.45
N GLN A 315 -15.57 -5.23 -10.49
CA GLN A 315 -14.85 -5.15 -11.75
C GLN A 315 -13.82 -4.02 -11.69
N ARG A 316 -12.54 -4.37 -11.57
CA ARG A 316 -11.48 -3.39 -11.30
C ARG A 316 -10.97 -2.78 -12.61
N PRO A 317 -11.20 -1.48 -12.88
CA PRO A 317 -10.89 -0.89 -14.18
C PRO A 317 -9.40 -0.81 -14.51
N HIS A 318 -8.54 -0.95 -13.50
CA HIS A 318 -7.08 -0.97 -13.65
C HIS A 318 -6.50 -2.38 -13.87
N VAL A 319 -7.34 -3.43 -13.87
CA VAL A 319 -6.91 -4.81 -14.10
C VAL A 319 -7.21 -5.21 -15.53
N VAL A 320 -6.16 -5.60 -16.28
CA VAL A 320 -6.27 -5.94 -17.71
C VAL A 320 -7.10 -7.21 -17.97
N TYR A 321 -7.07 -8.16 -17.04
CA TYR A 321 -7.80 -9.42 -17.16
C TYR A 321 -8.26 -9.95 -15.80
N GLN A 322 -9.56 -10.16 -15.64
CA GLN A 322 -10.17 -10.57 -14.37
C GLN A 322 -11.31 -11.56 -14.64
N VAL A 323 -11.34 -12.67 -13.89
CA VAL A 323 -12.41 -13.68 -13.97
C VAL A 323 -12.85 -14.06 -12.56
N LEU A 324 -14.03 -13.57 -12.16
CA LEU A 324 -14.58 -13.80 -10.81
C LEU A 324 -15.50 -15.02 -10.72
N PHE A 325 -16.02 -15.50 -11.86
CA PHE A 325 -17.04 -16.57 -11.93
C PHE A 325 -18.28 -16.32 -11.06
N ALA A 326 -18.60 -15.06 -10.74
CA ALA A 326 -19.69 -14.72 -9.84
C ALA A 326 -21.05 -15.23 -10.34
N ASP A 327 -21.80 -15.89 -9.46
CA ASP A 327 -23.22 -16.16 -9.63
C ASP A 327 -24.06 -14.98 -9.10
N VAL A 328 -23.52 -14.24 -8.11
CA VAL A 328 -24.15 -13.06 -7.51
C VAL A 328 -23.10 -11.99 -7.25
N TYR A 329 -23.43 -10.75 -7.61
CA TYR A 329 -22.73 -9.57 -7.11
C TYR A 329 -23.58 -8.91 -6.05
N LEU A 330 -23.00 -8.67 -4.87
CA LEU A 330 -23.60 -7.90 -3.80
C LEU A 330 -22.76 -6.63 -3.62
N GLU A 331 -23.12 -5.60 -4.39
CA GLU A 331 -22.36 -4.37 -4.46
C GLU A 331 -22.73 -3.41 -3.33
N GLY A 332 -21.71 -2.83 -2.69
CA GLY A 332 -21.88 -1.91 -1.57
C GLY A 332 -20.57 -1.68 -0.83
N ASN A 333 -20.56 -0.74 0.11
CA ASN A 333 -19.44 -0.60 1.03
C ASN A 333 -19.29 -1.89 1.85
N VAL A 334 -18.12 -2.52 1.82
CA VAL A 334 -17.95 -3.88 2.33
C VAL A 334 -18.19 -3.95 3.83
N ALA A 335 -17.66 -3.01 4.60
CA ALA A 335 -17.87 -3.00 6.05
C ALA A 335 -19.37 -2.95 6.39
N ASN A 336 -20.13 -2.09 5.70
CA ASN A 336 -21.57 -2.00 5.89
C ASN A 336 -22.32 -3.25 5.42
N THR A 337 -21.99 -3.79 4.25
CA THR A 337 -22.64 -4.99 3.70
C THR A 337 -22.41 -6.21 4.60
N LEU A 338 -21.18 -6.39 5.11
CA LEU A 338 -20.86 -7.45 6.07
C LEU A 338 -21.63 -7.29 7.40
N ARG A 339 -21.74 -6.06 7.93
CA ARG A 339 -22.58 -5.79 9.13
C ARG A 339 -24.06 -6.11 8.88
N GLN A 340 -24.57 -5.80 7.69
CA GLN A 340 -25.94 -6.12 7.31
C GLN A 340 -26.18 -7.63 7.22
N LEU A 341 -25.22 -8.38 6.65
CA LEU A 341 -25.27 -9.83 6.59
C LEU A 341 -25.12 -10.45 7.99
N ALA A 342 -24.23 -9.96 8.84
CA ALA A 342 -24.05 -10.45 10.22
C ALA A 342 -25.35 -10.36 11.03
N LYS A 343 -26.13 -9.28 10.90
CA LYS A 343 -27.45 -9.12 11.56
C LYS A 343 -28.49 -10.15 11.14
N ARG A 344 -28.29 -10.83 10.00
CA ARG A 344 -29.19 -11.86 9.45
C ARG A 344 -28.78 -13.27 9.86
N ALA A 345 -27.71 -13.43 10.63
CA ALA A 345 -27.28 -14.69 11.22
C ALA A 345 -28.18 -15.10 12.40
N LYS A 346 -29.47 -15.31 12.12
CA LYS A 346 -30.47 -15.78 13.07
C LYS A 346 -30.95 -17.18 12.69
N ASP A 347 -31.34 -17.94 13.71
CA ASP A 347 -31.95 -19.27 13.56
C ASP A 347 -31.08 -20.22 12.71
N LEU A 348 -29.77 -20.20 12.94
CA LEU A 348 -28.84 -21.11 12.26
C LEU A 348 -29.04 -22.54 12.78
N ASP A 349 -28.91 -23.52 11.89
CA ASP A 349 -28.91 -24.93 12.28
C ASP A 349 -27.69 -25.23 13.16
N GLY A 350 -27.93 -25.42 14.46
CA GLY A 350 -26.90 -25.68 15.45
C GLY A 350 -26.06 -26.93 15.13
N THR A 351 -26.63 -27.93 14.46
CA THR A 351 -25.91 -29.15 14.07
C THR A 351 -24.92 -28.86 12.95
N ALA A 352 -25.35 -28.15 11.92
CA ALA A 352 -24.49 -27.74 10.81
C ALA A 352 -23.37 -26.79 11.28
N VAL A 353 -23.70 -25.84 12.16
CA VAL A 353 -22.72 -24.92 12.77
C VAL A 353 -21.70 -25.68 13.61
N ALA A 354 -22.13 -26.64 14.44
CA ALA A 354 -21.22 -27.46 15.26
C ALA A 354 -20.28 -28.31 14.40
N ALA A 355 -20.79 -28.95 13.35
CA ALA A 355 -19.97 -29.73 12.42
C ALA A 355 -18.92 -28.86 11.71
N ARG A 356 -19.32 -27.66 11.24
CA ARG A 356 -18.40 -26.70 10.61
C ARG A 356 -17.34 -26.21 11.59
N ARG A 357 -17.72 -25.91 12.83
CA ARG A 357 -16.81 -25.47 13.89
C ARG A 357 -15.75 -26.53 14.17
N ALA A 358 -16.15 -27.79 14.36
CA ALA A 358 -15.22 -28.89 14.60
C ALA A 358 -14.19 -29.03 13.47
N ALA A 359 -14.65 -28.97 12.20
CA ALA A 359 -13.75 -29.02 11.05
C ALA A 359 -12.78 -27.81 11.00
N GLN A 360 -13.22 -26.62 11.41
CA GLN A 360 -12.32 -25.45 11.47
C GLN A 360 -11.33 -25.55 12.62
N GLU A 361 -11.75 -26.01 13.80
CA GLU A 361 -10.86 -26.23 14.94
C GLU A 361 -9.76 -27.24 14.60
N GLU A 362 -10.11 -28.32 13.88
CA GLU A 362 -9.13 -29.29 13.37
C GLU A 362 -8.14 -28.65 12.37
N ARG A 363 -8.64 -27.93 11.36
CA ARG A 363 -7.80 -27.23 10.37
C ARG A 363 -6.88 -26.21 11.02
N PHE A 364 -7.42 -25.41 11.95
CA PHE A 364 -6.66 -24.42 12.69
C PHE A 364 -5.57 -25.09 13.53
N ALA A 365 -5.92 -26.13 14.30
CA ALA A 365 -4.94 -26.88 15.10
C ALA A 365 -3.83 -27.50 14.23
N ALA A 366 -4.19 -28.07 13.07
CA ALA A 366 -3.23 -28.61 12.11
C ALA A 366 -2.28 -27.52 11.57
N GLU A 367 -2.79 -26.34 11.24
CA GLU A 367 -1.97 -25.22 10.79
C GLU A 367 -1.08 -24.67 11.91
N GLN A 368 -1.59 -24.54 13.14
CA GLN A 368 -0.77 -24.14 14.29
C GLN A 368 0.36 -25.14 14.55
N ALA A 369 0.08 -26.44 14.46
CA ALA A 369 1.08 -27.50 14.58
C ALA A 369 2.11 -27.43 13.43
N ALA A 370 1.68 -27.17 12.20
CA ALA A 370 2.57 -27.02 11.05
C ALA A 370 3.50 -25.82 11.18
N ILE A 371 2.98 -24.69 11.67
CA ILE A 371 3.77 -23.48 11.96
C ILE A 371 4.80 -23.76 13.05
N ALA A 372 4.37 -24.34 14.18
CA ALA A 372 5.27 -24.67 15.29
C ALA A 372 6.36 -25.67 14.87
N ALA A 373 6.01 -26.68 14.05
CA ALA A 373 6.97 -27.63 13.52
C ALA A 373 7.96 -26.98 12.54
N ALA A 374 7.52 -26.02 11.73
CA ALA A 374 8.40 -25.26 10.85
C ALA A 374 9.37 -24.37 11.64
N GLU A 375 8.89 -23.68 12.67
CA GLU A 375 9.72 -22.86 13.57
C GLU A 375 10.74 -23.74 14.32
N SER A 376 10.33 -24.88 14.88
CA SER A 376 11.25 -25.80 15.56
C SER A 376 12.31 -26.39 14.63
N ARG A 377 11.95 -26.76 13.40
CA ARG A 377 12.93 -27.21 12.39
C ARG A 377 13.94 -26.11 12.05
N ALA A 378 13.47 -24.88 11.92
CA ALA A 378 14.31 -23.73 11.64
C ALA A 378 15.30 -23.46 12.79
N GLU A 379 14.88 -23.59 14.05
CA GLU A 379 15.77 -23.49 15.22
C GLU A 379 16.83 -24.60 15.25
N GLN A 380 16.45 -25.83 14.91
CA GLN A 380 17.36 -26.97 14.91
C GLN A 380 18.41 -26.89 13.80
N SER A 381 18.02 -26.45 12.60
CA SER A 381 18.93 -26.33 11.45
C SER A 381 19.80 -25.08 11.53
N ALA A 382 19.36 -24.06 12.27
CA ALA A 382 20.02 -22.76 12.33
C ALA A 382 21.51 -22.80 12.72
N ARG A 383 21.87 -23.71 13.64
CA ARG A 383 23.27 -23.88 14.08
C ARG A 383 24.21 -24.40 12.98
N ALA A 384 23.67 -25.09 11.98
CA ALA A 384 24.43 -25.71 10.91
C ALA A 384 24.30 -24.98 9.56
N ALA A 385 23.16 -24.31 9.31
CA ALA A 385 22.81 -23.77 7.99
C ALA A 385 22.83 -22.23 7.90
N GLY A 386 22.81 -21.51 9.02
CA GLY A 386 22.65 -20.05 9.07
C GLY A 386 21.24 -19.62 9.50
N VAL A 387 20.89 -18.35 9.31
CA VAL A 387 19.59 -17.82 9.78
C VAL A 387 18.47 -18.24 8.84
N ASP A 388 17.53 -19.05 9.29
CA ASP A 388 16.34 -19.38 8.49
C ASP A 388 15.35 -18.18 8.47
N PRO A 389 14.79 -17.81 7.30
CA PRO A 389 13.82 -16.70 7.21
C PRO A 389 12.57 -16.90 8.09
N VAL A 390 12.20 -18.14 8.42
CA VAL A 390 11.14 -18.45 9.40
C VAL A 390 11.46 -17.85 10.77
N LEU A 391 12.71 -17.96 11.23
CA LEU A 391 13.13 -17.43 12.53
C LEU A 391 13.08 -15.91 12.57
N VAL A 392 13.38 -15.24 11.45
CA VAL A 392 13.28 -13.77 11.37
C VAL A 392 11.84 -13.33 11.59
N ALA A 393 10.89 -13.92 10.86
CA ALA A 393 9.47 -13.60 11.00
C ALA A 393 8.91 -13.97 12.39
N ALA A 394 9.26 -15.14 12.93
CA ALA A 394 8.83 -15.57 14.27
C ALA A 394 9.43 -14.71 15.39
N THR A 395 10.68 -14.25 15.23
CA THR A 395 11.32 -13.33 16.18
C THR A 395 10.65 -11.96 16.14
N LEU A 396 10.36 -11.42 14.95
CA LEU A 396 9.61 -10.16 14.82
C LEU A 396 8.22 -10.26 15.46
N ARG A 397 7.49 -11.37 15.25
CA ARG A 397 6.22 -11.64 15.95
C ARG A 397 6.36 -11.49 17.47
N ARG A 398 7.34 -12.18 18.07
CA ARG A 398 7.58 -12.12 19.52
C ARG A 398 7.92 -10.71 20.00
N LEU A 399 8.75 -9.98 19.25
CA LEU A 399 9.22 -8.66 19.66
C LEU A 399 8.20 -7.54 19.48
N LEU A 400 7.21 -7.74 18.60
CA LEU A 400 6.09 -6.83 18.37
C LEU A 400 4.85 -7.18 19.19
N ASP A 401 4.84 -8.33 19.86
CA ASP A 401 3.72 -8.76 20.70
C ASP A 401 3.39 -7.70 21.77
N GLY A 402 2.11 -7.35 21.86
CA GLY A 402 1.61 -6.29 22.75
C GLY A 402 1.98 -4.85 22.38
N LYS A 403 2.66 -4.59 21.25
CA LYS A 403 3.12 -3.24 20.86
C LYS A 403 2.30 -2.57 19.75
N ASP A 404 1.25 -3.24 19.25
CA ASP A 404 0.44 -2.77 18.11
C ASP A 404 1.29 -2.29 16.92
N GLY A 405 2.28 -3.09 16.52
CA GLY A 405 3.20 -2.75 15.46
C GLY A 405 2.61 -2.85 14.05
N ILE A 406 3.13 -2.03 13.14
CA ILE A 406 2.85 -2.08 11.70
C ILE A 406 4.02 -2.74 10.99
N VAL A 407 3.76 -3.78 10.20
CA VAL A 407 4.75 -4.36 9.30
C VAL A 407 4.44 -3.99 7.86
N VAL A 408 5.40 -3.35 7.19
CA VAL A 408 5.38 -3.10 5.74
C VAL A 408 6.33 -4.12 5.08
N ASP A 409 5.84 -4.88 4.10
CA ASP A 409 6.59 -5.99 3.50
C ASP A 409 6.84 -5.79 1.99
N GLU A 410 8.11 -5.92 1.60
CA GLU A 410 8.63 -5.97 0.23
C GLU A 410 9.67 -7.12 0.09
N THR A 411 9.50 -8.22 0.83
CA THR A 411 10.44 -9.36 0.77
C THR A 411 10.28 -10.25 -0.47
N ILE A 412 9.20 -10.08 -1.23
CA ILE A 412 8.84 -10.81 -2.47
C ILE A 412 8.80 -12.32 -2.29
N THR A 413 9.98 -12.97 -2.30
CA THR A 413 10.11 -14.42 -2.18
C THR A 413 9.75 -14.89 -0.78
N HIS A 414 10.11 -14.11 0.25
CA HIS A 414 9.83 -14.46 1.64
C HIS A 414 8.49 -13.94 2.15
N SER A 415 7.70 -13.24 1.34
CA SER A 415 6.43 -12.63 1.76
C SER A 415 5.43 -13.65 2.32
N ARG A 416 5.41 -14.86 1.75
CA ARG A 416 4.63 -16.00 2.27
C ARG A 416 5.09 -16.40 3.67
N THR A 417 6.40 -16.51 3.87
CA THR A 417 7.02 -16.83 5.17
C THR A 417 6.72 -15.74 6.19
N VAL A 418 6.91 -14.47 5.83
CA VAL A 418 6.60 -13.32 6.68
C VAL A 418 5.13 -13.38 7.12
N LYS A 419 4.18 -13.44 6.17
CA LYS A 419 2.75 -13.47 6.49
C LYS A 419 2.34 -14.66 7.37
N ARG A 420 2.88 -15.84 7.10
CA ARG A 420 2.52 -17.07 7.83
C ARG A 420 3.03 -17.05 9.27
N HIS A 421 4.27 -16.60 9.49
CA HIS A 421 4.93 -16.69 10.79
C HIS A 421 4.79 -15.42 11.64
N LEU A 422 4.55 -14.26 11.02
CA LEU A 422 4.30 -13.00 11.73
C LEU A 422 2.96 -13.01 12.47
N LYS A 423 1.94 -13.70 11.93
CA LYS A 423 0.61 -13.90 12.54
C LYS A 423 -0.05 -12.60 13.02
N THR A 424 -0.08 -11.60 12.17
CA THR A 424 -0.75 -10.34 12.49
C THR A 424 -2.22 -10.53 12.86
N ALA A 425 -2.68 -9.77 13.86
CA ALA A 425 -3.97 -9.97 14.51
C ALA A 425 -4.80 -8.69 14.72
N ALA A 426 -4.30 -7.54 14.27
CA ALA A 426 -4.92 -6.23 14.47
C ALA A 426 -5.14 -5.50 13.13
N PRO A 427 -6.09 -4.56 13.06
CA PRO A 427 -6.23 -3.70 11.89
C PRO A 427 -4.94 -2.93 11.63
N ASP A 428 -4.65 -2.67 10.35
CA ASP A 428 -3.48 -1.90 9.90
C ASP A 428 -2.12 -2.41 10.43
N SER A 429 -2.03 -3.66 10.89
CA SER A 429 -0.80 -4.24 11.43
C SER A 429 0.11 -4.84 10.35
N TYR A 430 -0.38 -4.98 9.12
CA TYR A 430 0.38 -5.50 7.99
C TYR A 430 -0.04 -4.84 6.68
N PHE A 431 0.95 -4.45 5.87
CA PHE A 431 0.79 -4.00 4.50
C PHE A 431 1.86 -4.63 3.61
N TYR A 432 1.46 -5.16 2.45
CA TYR A 432 2.37 -5.60 1.41
C TYR A 432 2.46 -4.51 0.33
N VAL A 433 3.69 -4.13 -0.02
CA VAL A 433 3.94 -3.09 -1.02
C VAL A 433 3.39 -3.53 -2.40
N GLN A 434 2.68 -2.64 -3.10
CA GLN A 434 2.07 -2.92 -4.40
C GLN A 434 2.77 -2.16 -5.52
N GLY A 435 2.68 -2.68 -6.76
CA GLY A 435 3.29 -2.08 -7.94
C GLY A 435 4.56 -2.83 -8.34
N GLY A 436 5.69 -2.14 -8.25
CA GLY A 436 7.03 -2.68 -8.52
C GLY A 436 7.96 -2.56 -7.32
N LEU A 437 9.16 -3.13 -7.43
CA LEU A 437 10.20 -3.03 -6.42
C LEU A 437 10.70 -1.60 -6.25
N GLY A 438 11.06 -1.23 -5.02
CA GLY A 438 11.80 -0.02 -4.74
C GLY A 438 11.00 1.08 -4.04
N GLN A 439 9.88 0.72 -3.40
CA GLN A 439 8.98 1.71 -2.81
C GLN A 439 8.81 1.51 -1.30
N GLY A 440 9.19 0.34 -0.78
CA GLY A 440 8.80 -0.08 0.55
C GLY A 440 9.37 0.77 1.70
N ILE A 441 10.59 1.30 1.59
CA ILE A 441 11.13 2.20 2.64
C ILE A 441 10.25 3.44 2.75
N ALA A 442 9.93 4.09 1.62
CA ALA A 442 9.10 5.28 1.59
C ALA A 442 7.68 5.01 2.12
N VAL A 443 7.08 3.87 1.76
CA VAL A 443 5.78 3.45 2.30
C VAL A 443 5.84 3.25 3.82
N ALA A 444 6.91 2.65 4.35
CA ALA A 444 7.08 2.50 5.80
C ALA A 444 7.21 3.83 6.53
N LEU A 445 7.97 4.79 5.96
CA LEU A 445 8.07 6.15 6.52
C LEU A 445 6.72 6.87 6.50
N GLY A 446 5.94 6.72 5.42
CA GLY A 446 4.57 7.23 5.35
C GLY A 446 3.65 6.65 6.42
N ALA A 447 3.71 5.34 6.63
CA ALA A 447 2.95 4.66 7.68
C ALA A 447 3.36 5.15 9.08
N LYS A 448 4.67 5.36 9.31
CA LYS A 448 5.19 5.94 10.56
C LYS A 448 4.70 7.37 10.78
N LEU A 449 4.69 8.20 9.74
CA LEU A 449 4.15 9.56 9.80
C LEU A 449 2.65 9.59 10.12
N ALA A 450 1.89 8.57 9.70
CA ALA A 450 0.48 8.46 10.04
C ALA A 450 0.22 7.88 11.44
N ALA A 451 1.11 7.05 11.94
CA ALA A 451 0.99 6.33 13.20
C ALA A 451 2.22 6.54 14.08
N GLU A 452 2.44 7.79 14.50
CA GLU A 452 3.64 8.23 15.22
C GLU A 452 3.93 7.39 16.47
N ASP A 453 2.90 6.92 17.17
CA ASP A 453 3.04 6.12 18.40
C ASP A 453 3.29 4.62 18.16
N ARG A 454 3.08 4.12 16.94
CA ARG A 454 3.22 2.69 16.62
C ARG A 454 4.65 2.38 16.15
N PRO A 455 5.24 1.24 16.57
CA PRO A 455 6.48 0.78 15.97
C PRO A 455 6.21 0.31 14.54
N VAL A 456 7.03 0.78 13.60
CA VAL A 456 6.94 0.38 12.20
C VAL A 456 8.17 -0.43 11.82
N VAL A 457 7.94 -1.62 11.27
CA VAL A 457 8.98 -2.52 10.77
C VAL A 457 8.81 -2.69 9.26
N PHE A 458 9.86 -2.39 8.50
CA PHE A 458 9.92 -2.66 7.07
C PHE A 458 10.73 -3.94 6.83
N THR A 459 10.08 -4.98 6.30
CA THR A 459 10.75 -6.21 5.87
C THR A 459 11.01 -6.18 4.38
N VAL A 460 12.24 -6.42 3.94
CA VAL A 460 12.63 -6.26 2.53
C VAL A 460 13.64 -7.32 2.10
N GLY A 461 13.59 -7.77 0.86
CA GLY A 461 14.65 -8.63 0.30
C GLY A 461 15.88 -7.80 -0.06
N ASP A 462 17.08 -8.37 0.01
CA ASP A 462 18.32 -7.72 -0.47
C ASP A 462 18.19 -7.15 -1.89
N GLY A 463 17.63 -7.92 -2.81
CA GLY A 463 17.37 -7.45 -4.17
C GLY A 463 16.42 -6.24 -4.19
N ALA A 464 15.27 -6.34 -3.51
CA ALA A 464 14.29 -5.25 -3.43
C ALA A 464 14.86 -3.99 -2.76
N PHE A 465 15.70 -4.16 -1.73
CA PHE A 465 16.38 -3.07 -1.04
C PHE A 465 17.20 -2.22 -2.02
N THR A 466 17.91 -2.86 -2.97
CA THR A 466 18.69 -2.13 -3.98
C THR A 466 17.88 -1.35 -5.00
N TYR A 467 16.58 -1.67 -5.16
CA TYR A 467 15.67 -0.88 -5.99
C TYR A 467 15.11 0.35 -5.25
N ASN A 468 15.18 0.39 -3.91
CA ASN A 468 14.64 1.51 -3.15
C ASN A 468 15.55 2.75 -3.29
N PRO A 469 14.99 3.97 -3.28
CA PRO A 469 15.77 5.20 -3.16
C PRO A 469 16.29 5.33 -1.72
N VAL A 470 17.29 4.51 -1.36
CA VAL A 470 17.79 4.33 0.01
C VAL A 470 18.27 5.65 0.62
N ILE A 471 19.16 6.37 -0.08
CA ILE A 471 19.72 7.65 0.38
C ILE A 471 18.61 8.70 0.61
N PRO A 472 17.74 9.00 -0.37
CA PRO A 472 16.61 9.92 -0.16
C PRO A 472 15.66 9.48 0.97
N SER A 473 15.45 8.18 1.15
CA SER A 473 14.58 7.68 2.21
C SER A 473 15.22 7.86 3.60
N TYR A 474 16.53 7.66 3.73
CA TYR A 474 17.22 7.87 5.00
C TYR A 474 17.29 9.33 5.40
N ASP A 475 17.49 10.21 4.42
CA ASP A 475 17.39 11.65 4.59
C ASP A 475 15.99 12.04 5.11
N ALA A 476 14.92 11.57 4.46
CA ALA A 476 13.54 11.81 4.90
C ALA A 476 13.27 11.27 6.31
N ALA A 477 13.72 10.05 6.63
CA ALA A 477 13.54 9.48 7.95
C ALA A 477 14.15 10.35 9.06
N LYS A 478 15.32 10.94 8.80
CA LYS A 478 16.02 11.81 9.74
C LYS A 478 15.42 13.21 9.79
N ALA A 479 15.14 13.81 8.64
CA ALA A 479 14.63 15.18 8.53
C ALA A 479 13.26 15.34 9.20
N TYR A 480 12.45 14.28 9.19
CA TYR A 480 11.08 14.29 9.70
C TYR A 480 10.87 13.45 10.96
N ASP A 481 11.95 12.99 11.62
CA ASP A 481 11.90 12.20 12.85
C ASP A 481 10.97 10.98 12.74
N LEU A 482 11.19 10.16 11.71
CA LEU A 482 10.38 8.97 11.38
C LEU A 482 11.19 7.69 11.63
N PRO A 483 11.47 7.32 12.90
CA PRO A 483 12.25 6.15 13.21
C PRO A 483 11.50 4.87 12.81
N VAL A 484 12.13 4.05 11.98
CA VAL A 484 11.62 2.75 11.53
C VAL A 484 12.69 1.66 11.69
N LEU A 485 12.26 0.41 11.87
CA LEU A 485 13.17 -0.74 11.80
C LEU A 485 13.12 -1.33 10.39
N ILE A 486 14.25 -1.33 9.68
CA ILE A 486 14.41 -1.99 8.38
C ILE A 486 15.12 -3.33 8.58
N VAL A 487 14.46 -4.42 8.20
CA VAL A 487 15.02 -5.78 8.28
C VAL A 487 15.19 -6.34 6.88
N VAL A 488 16.44 -6.51 6.47
CA VAL A 488 16.79 -7.04 5.15
C VAL A 488 16.94 -8.56 5.23
N PHE A 489 16.13 -9.28 4.45
CA PHE A 489 16.22 -10.73 4.23
C PHE A 489 17.21 -10.97 3.10
N ASN A 490 18.49 -11.08 3.44
CA ASN A 490 19.59 -11.12 2.51
C ASN A 490 20.03 -12.56 2.21
N ASN A 491 19.54 -13.11 1.10
CA ASN A 491 19.96 -14.44 0.61
C ASN A 491 21.05 -14.36 -0.48
N ARG A 492 21.50 -13.14 -0.83
CA ARG A 492 22.49 -12.82 -1.87
C ARG A 492 22.12 -13.33 -3.25
N VAL A 493 20.82 -13.39 -3.57
CA VAL A 493 20.34 -13.85 -4.87
C VAL A 493 18.96 -13.27 -5.19
N TYR A 494 18.70 -12.91 -6.45
CA TYR A 494 17.32 -12.75 -6.93
C TYR A 494 16.62 -14.12 -7.01
N LYS A 495 16.22 -14.66 -5.85
CA LYS A 495 15.69 -16.02 -5.68
C LYS A 495 14.47 -16.29 -6.57
N SER A 496 13.58 -15.31 -6.73
CA SER A 496 12.44 -15.44 -7.65
C SER A 496 12.87 -15.68 -9.11
N MET A 497 13.93 -15.00 -9.58
CA MET A 497 14.44 -15.20 -10.94
C MET A 497 15.15 -16.56 -11.08
N ASN A 498 15.91 -16.96 -10.05
CA ASN A 498 16.53 -18.28 -10.00
C ASN A 498 15.50 -19.42 -10.04
N LEU A 499 14.40 -19.29 -9.29
CA LEU A 499 13.28 -20.24 -9.31
C LEU A 499 12.61 -20.30 -10.68
N ASN A 500 12.47 -19.16 -11.39
CA ASN A 500 11.88 -19.13 -12.72
C ASN A 500 12.75 -19.81 -13.78
N HIS A 501 14.06 -19.64 -13.72
CA HIS A 501 14.99 -20.39 -14.58
C HIS A 501 14.76 -21.90 -14.45
N ARG A 502 14.74 -22.41 -13.21
CA ARG A 502 14.49 -23.83 -12.92
C ARG A 502 13.09 -24.30 -13.30
N ARG A 503 12.09 -23.43 -13.20
CA ARG A 503 10.69 -23.75 -13.50
C ARG A 503 10.42 -23.81 -14.99
N PHE A 504 10.91 -22.85 -15.76
CA PHE A 504 10.61 -22.73 -17.19
C PHE A 504 11.58 -23.51 -18.05
N TYR A 505 12.83 -23.65 -17.60
CA TYR A 505 13.90 -24.33 -18.32
C TYR A 505 14.63 -25.32 -17.40
N PRO A 506 13.94 -26.34 -16.85
CA PRO A 506 14.55 -27.31 -15.93
C PRO A 506 15.74 -28.07 -16.55
N GLU A 507 15.72 -28.24 -17.87
CA GLU A 507 16.76 -28.89 -18.68
C GLU A 507 17.39 -27.90 -19.67
N GLY A 508 17.27 -26.59 -19.41
CA GLY A 508 17.86 -25.57 -20.28
C GLY A 508 19.36 -25.40 -20.08
N ALA A 509 20.02 -24.69 -20.99
CA ALA A 509 21.45 -24.42 -20.94
C ALA A 509 21.93 -23.86 -19.59
N ALA A 510 21.15 -22.97 -18.95
CA ALA A 510 21.49 -22.43 -17.61
C ALA A 510 21.51 -23.52 -16.51
N ALA A 511 20.67 -24.55 -16.63
CA ALA A 511 20.69 -25.70 -15.73
C ALA A 511 21.87 -26.63 -16.00
N GLU A 512 22.24 -26.82 -17.27
CA GLU A 512 23.40 -27.63 -17.68
C GLU A 512 24.73 -26.99 -17.25
N THR A 513 24.89 -25.68 -17.47
CA THR A 513 26.13 -24.96 -17.18
C THR A 513 26.21 -24.47 -15.73
N GLY A 514 25.08 -24.38 -15.03
CA GLY A 514 24.97 -23.73 -13.74
C GLY A 514 25.03 -22.20 -13.78
N GLU A 515 24.98 -21.60 -14.98
CA GLU A 515 25.08 -20.16 -15.19
C GLU A 515 23.71 -19.48 -15.13
N TRP A 516 23.32 -19.05 -13.93
CA TRP A 516 22.04 -18.37 -13.68
C TRP A 516 22.16 -16.84 -13.85
N LEU A 517 22.25 -16.38 -15.09
CA LEU A 517 22.35 -14.94 -15.41
C LEU A 517 21.21 -14.12 -14.80
N GLY A 518 21.55 -12.92 -14.32
CA GLY A 518 20.62 -11.98 -13.70
C GLY A 518 20.18 -12.34 -12.29
N THR A 519 20.86 -13.28 -11.61
CA THR A 519 20.46 -13.72 -10.27
C THR A 519 21.46 -13.42 -9.15
N ASP A 520 22.75 -13.31 -9.44
CA ASP A 520 23.80 -13.18 -8.42
C ASP A 520 23.84 -11.78 -7.78
N LEU A 521 23.74 -11.73 -6.45
CA LEU A 521 23.88 -10.52 -5.63
C LEU A 521 25.04 -10.61 -4.64
N HIS A 522 25.91 -11.62 -4.72
CA HIS A 522 27.00 -11.83 -3.76
C HIS A 522 28.03 -10.67 -3.75
N ARG A 523 28.08 -9.86 -4.82
CA ARG A 523 28.99 -8.72 -4.94
C ARG A 523 28.50 -7.47 -4.20
N LEU A 524 27.25 -7.44 -3.73
CA LEU A 524 26.74 -6.31 -2.97
C LEU A 524 27.50 -6.16 -1.64
N PRO A 525 27.73 -4.92 -1.17
CA PRO A 525 28.31 -4.68 0.15
C PRO A 525 27.29 -5.03 1.26
N ARG A 526 27.70 -4.86 2.52
CA ARG A 526 26.79 -4.99 3.67
C ARG A 526 25.74 -3.89 3.61
N LEU A 527 24.47 -4.27 3.46
CA LEU A 527 23.41 -3.32 3.12
C LEU A 527 23.07 -2.39 4.29
N ALA A 528 23.26 -2.85 5.53
CA ALA A 528 23.07 -2.00 6.71
C ALA A 528 24.05 -0.81 6.76
N GLN A 529 25.29 -0.97 6.25
CA GLN A 529 26.33 0.06 6.34
C GLN A 529 25.99 1.35 5.59
N PHE A 530 25.10 1.30 4.60
CA PHE A 530 24.62 2.51 3.90
C PHE A 530 23.91 3.50 4.82
N ALA A 531 23.46 3.07 6.00
CA ALA A 531 22.77 3.93 6.95
C ALA A 531 23.72 4.63 7.96
N GLU A 532 24.97 4.20 8.07
CA GLU A 532 25.95 4.78 9.00
C GLU A 532 26.17 6.29 8.80
N PRO A 533 26.31 6.82 7.56
CA PRO A 533 26.49 8.26 7.34
C PRO A 533 25.32 9.12 7.83
N PHE A 534 24.14 8.53 8.00
CA PHE A 534 22.94 9.21 8.50
C PHE A 534 22.85 9.22 10.03
N GLY A 535 23.73 8.48 10.73
CA GLY A 535 23.70 8.29 12.18
C GLY A 535 22.67 7.25 12.65
N MET A 536 22.27 6.35 11.75
CA MET A 536 21.30 5.30 12.04
C MET A 536 21.97 4.09 12.72
N HIS A 537 21.18 3.29 13.43
CA HIS A 537 21.66 2.05 14.04
C HIS A 537 21.83 0.97 12.97
N THR A 538 23.00 0.34 12.88
CA THR A 538 23.31 -0.65 11.83
C THR A 538 23.79 -1.95 12.45
N GLU A 539 23.22 -3.07 12.01
CA GLU A 539 23.70 -4.40 12.39
C GLU A 539 23.69 -5.35 11.18
N THR A 540 24.64 -6.28 11.15
CA THR A 540 24.63 -7.43 10.24
C THR A 540 24.55 -8.70 11.07
N VAL A 541 23.62 -9.58 10.73
CA VAL A 541 23.36 -10.84 11.44
C VAL A 541 23.62 -11.99 10.48
N ASP A 542 24.50 -12.92 10.86
CA ASP A 542 24.83 -14.12 10.07
C ASP A 542 24.67 -15.43 10.86
N THR A 543 24.30 -15.34 12.13
CA THR A 543 24.04 -16.48 13.01
C THR A 543 22.70 -16.32 13.73
N ALA A 544 22.02 -17.43 14.01
CA ALA A 544 20.71 -17.37 14.66
C ALA A 544 20.78 -16.88 16.11
N ASP A 545 21.86 -17.19 16.83
CA ASP A 545 22.05 -16.71 18.21
C ASP A 545 22.16 -15.18 18.28
N ALA A 546 22.66 -14.54 17.23
CA ALA A 546 22.75 -13.08 17.14
C ALA A 546 21.44 -12.39 16.72
N LEU A 547 20.49 -13.12 16.13
CA LEU A 547 19.27 -12.55 15.54
C LEU A 547 18.39 -11.82 16.55
N ALA A 548 17.96 -12.51 17.61
CA ALA A 548 17.07 -11.91 18.60
C ALA A 548 17.72 -10.71 19.33
N PRO A 549 18.96 -10.80 19.85
CA PRO A 549 19.63 -9.66 20.47
C PRO A 549 19.80 -8.45 19.54
N ALA A 550 20.09 -8.68 18.25
CA ALA A 550 20.24 -7.61 17.27
C ALA A 550 18.91 -6.88 17.02
N LEU A 551 17.83 -7.63 16.79
CA LEU A 551 16.50 -7.05 16.59
C LEU A 551 15.98 -6.34 17.85
N GLU A 552 16.30 -6.84 19.04
CA GLU A 552 15.97 -6.18 20.32
C GLU A 552 16.67 -4.83 20.48
N ARG A 553 17.97 -4.76 20.19
CA ARG A 553 18.73 -3.49 20.19
C ARG A 553 18.23 -2.52 19.12
N ALA A 554 17.96 -3.03 17.92
CA ALA A 554 17.46 -2.23 16.81
C ALA A 554 16.07 -1.63 17.12
N LEU A 555 15.15 -2.40 17.69
CA LEU A 555 13.86 -1.89 18.15
C LEU A 555 13.99 -0.88 19.28
N LYS A 556 14.95 -1.09 20.19
CA LYS A 556 15.25 -0.11 21.24
C LYS A 556 15.72 1.21 20.63
N ALA A 557 16.65 1.18 19.67
CA ALA A 557 17.11 2.38 18.97
C ALA A 557 15.95 3.12 18.28
N VAL A 558 15.03 2.39 17.64
CA VAL A 558 13.81 2.96 17.04
C VAL A 558 12.92 3.62 18.06
N ALA A 559 12.71 2.98 19.23
CA ALA A 559 11.93 3.58 20.32
C ALA A 559 12.62 4.82 20.93
N GLU A 560 13.94 4.93 20.80
CA GLU A 560 14.75 6.08 21.22
C GLU A 560 14.89 7.15 20.12
N GLY A 561 14.16 7.04 19.00
CA GLY A 561 14.14 8.05 17.93
C GLY A 561 15.13 7.80 16.79
N THR A 562 15.81 6.66 16.74
CA THR A 562 16.82 6.35 15.74
C THR A 562 16.38 5.22 14.81
N THR A 563 16.25 5.49 13.51
CA THR A 563 16.05 4.45 12.49
C THR A 563 17.14 3.38 12.59
N ALA A 564 16.74 2.12 12.46
CA ALA A 564 17.65 0.98 12.56
C ALA A 564 17.59 0.11 11.30
N VAL A 565 18.73 -0.37 10.82
CA VAL A 565 18.85 -1.28 9.67
C VAL A 565 19.58 -2.54 10.08
N VAL A 566 18.91 -3.67 9.95
CA VAL A 566 19.44 -4.99 10.29
C VAL A 566 19.51 -5.84 9.03
N ASP A 567 20.72 -6.06 8.54
CA ASP A 567 21.01 -6.92 7.37
C ASP A 567 21.17 -8.37 7.81
N VAL A 568 20.14 -9.19 7.61
CA VAL A 568 20.12 -10.59 8.06
C VAL A 568 20.47 -11.50 6.90
N LEU A 569 21.62 -12.17 6.99
CA LEU A 569 22.04 -13.20 6.03
C LEU A 569 21.20 -14.46 6.24
N VAL A 570 20.16 -14.61 5.41
CA VAL A 570 19.24 -15.73 5.50
C VAL A 570 19.64 -16.88 4.58
N THR A 571 19.21 -18.09 4.94
CA THR A 571 19.42 -19.30 4.14
C THR A 571 18.73 -19.20 2.77
N ARG A 572 19.37 -19.81 1.75
CA ARG A 572 18.95 -19.73 0.34
C ARG A 572 17.86 -20.71 -0.04
#